data_AF-A0A1X7SMV8-F1
#
_entry.id   AF-A0A1X7SMV8-F1
#
_cell.length_a   1.000
_cell.length_b   1.000
_cell.length_c   1.000
_cell.angle_alpha   90.00
_cell.angle_beta   90.00
_cell.angle_gamma   90.00
#
_symmetry.space_group_name_H-M   'P 1'
#
loop_
_entity.id
_entity.type
_entity.pdbx_description
1 polymer ?
#
loop_
_entity_poly.entity_id
_entity_poly.type
_entity_poly.pdbx_seq_one_letter_code
_entity_poly.pdbx_strand_id
1 'polypeptide(L)'
;VLLTGICQPNTPLFIIQDHTPCSSSSVCTVEGFAIHHYTGTGCWPRALHLEGAIFTSLFLLLFWDIIYTNEVPDVFRGHYQTAPLDFGREDFYMSRKSAIDSKLDWIKRSAIDLMLFS
;
A
#
# COMPACT_ATOMS: atom_id res chain seq x y z
N VAL A 1 0.90 -7.61 -8.13
CA VAL A 1 0.83 -8.16 -6.76
C VAL A 1 -0.64 -8.32 -6.40
N LEU A 2 -1.19 -9.52 -6.58
CA LEU A 2 -2.56 -9.84 -6.19
C LEU A 2 -2.50 -10.20 -4.69
N LEU A 3 -2.83 -9.27 -3.81
CA LEU A 3 -2.96 -9.52 -2.37
C LEU A 3 -4.38 -9.16 -1.97
N THR A 4 -5.33 -9.97 -2.41
CA THR A 4 -6.60 -10.05 -1.69
C THR A 4 -6.34 -10.93 -0.47
N GLY A 5 -6.64 -10.39 0.72
CA GLY A 5 -6.37 -11.00 2.00
C GLY A 5 -6.77 -12.46 2.03
N ILE A 6 -5.80 -13.32 2.34
CA ILE A 6 -6.03 -14.73 2.59
C ILE A 6 -6.92 -14.80 3.84
N CYS A 7 -8.14 -15.33 3.69
CA CYS A 7 -9.03 -15.59 4.81
C CYS A 7 -8.30 -16.51 5.82
N GLN A 8 -7.90 -15.96 6.96
CA GLN A 8 -7.20 -16.70 8.00
C GLN A 8 -8.20 -17.63 8.72
N PRO A 9 -7.82 -18.85 9.13
CA PRO A 9 -8.70 -19.68 9.94
C PRO A 9 -8.98 -18.98 11.29
N ASN A 10 -10.25 -18.91 11.69
CA ASN A 10 -10.80 -18.19 12.86
C ASN A 10 -10.99 -16.67 12.74
N THR A 11 -11.10 -16.12 11.53
CA THR A 11 -11.49 -14.70 11.37
C THR A 11 -12.92 -14.47 11.87
N PRO A 12 -13.17 -13.46 12.75
CA PRO A 12 -14.52 -13.13 13.18
C PRO A 12 -15.37 -12.68 11.98
N LEU A 13 -16.55 -13.28 11.86
CA LEU A 13 -17.49 -13.03 10.76
C LEU A 13 -18.63 -12.12 11.22
N PHE A 14 -19.03 -11.20 10.35
CA PHE A 14 -20.09 -10.23 10.57
C PHE A 14 -21.26 -10.54 9.64
N ILE A 15 -22.47 -10.18 10.06
CA ILE A 15 -23.69 -10.31 9.25
C ILE A 15 -24.12 -8.91 8.83
N ILE A 16 -24.21 -8.69 7.53
CA ILE A 16 -24.84 -7.51 6.94
C ILE A 16 -26.28 -7.89 6.60
N GLN A 17 -27.24 -7.09 7.09
CA GLN A 17 -28.65 -7.26 6.79
C GLN A 17 -29.14 -6.04 6.01
N ASP A 18 -29.44 -6.22 4.74
CA ASP A 18 -30.01 -5.16 3.92
C ASP A 18 -31.50 -5.01 4.25
N HIS A 19 -31.97 -3.77 4.40
CA HIS A 19 -33.38 -3.44 4.68
C HIS A 19 -34.32 -3.63 3.47
N THR A 20 -33.95 -4.47 2.49
CA THR A 20 -34.80 -4.80 1.35
C THR A 20 -35.89 -5.80 1.76
N PRO A 21 -37.06 -5.80 1.10
CA PRO A 21 -38.20 -6.64 1.46
C PRO A 21 -37.94 -8.16 1.33
N CYS A 22 -36.84 -8.55 0.69
CA CYS A 22 -36.29 -9.91 0.72
C CYS A 22 -35.03 -9.85 1.57
N SER A 23 -35.11 -10.23 2.85
CA SER A 23 -34.02 -10.11 3.82
C SER A 23 -32.89 -11.11 3.50
N SER A 24 -32.02 -10.77 2.53
CA SER A 24 -30.79 -11.51 2.26
C SER A 24 -29.72 -11.05 3.23
N SER A 25 -29.52 -11.81 4.30
CA SER A 25 -28.36 -11.63 5.18
C SER A 25 -27.12 -12.21 4.52
N SER A 26 -26.05 -11.43 4.43
CA SER A 26 -24.75 -11.90 3.92
C SER A 26 -23.70 -11.89 5.03
N VAL A 27 -22.81 -12.89 4.99
CA VAL A 27 -21.71 -13.01 5.96
C VAL A 27 -20.45 -12.39 5.34
N CYS A 28 -19.76 -11.53 6.07
CA CYS A 28 -18.54 -10.85 5.61
C CYS A 28 -17.46 -10.77 6.71
N THR A 29 -16.25 -10.33 6.35
CA THR A 29 -15.20 -10.01 7.34
C THR A 29 -15.45 -8.66 8.01
N VAL A 30 -14.66 -8.33 9.04
CA VAL A 30 -14.67 -7.00 9.69
C VAL A 30 -14.42 -5.89 8.66
N GLU A 31 -13.45 -6.09 7.78
CA GLU A 31 -13.05 -5.13 6.75
C GLU A 31 -14.14 -4.96 5.71
N GLY A 32 -14.79 -6.07 5.31
CA GLY A 32 -15.97 -6.03 4.43
C GLY A 32 -17.13 -5.25 5.04
N PHE A 33 -17.36 -5.42 6.34
CA PHE A 33 -18.36 -4.66 7.09
C PHE A 33 -18.02 -3.17 7.14
N ALA A 34 -16.76 -2.81 7.44
CA ALA A 34 -16.31 -1.42 7.44
C ALA A 34 -16.44 -0.78 6.05
N ILE A 35 -16.06 -1.49 4.97
CA ILE A 35 -16.23 -1.03 3.59
C ILE A 35 -17.70 -0.76 3.29
N HIS A 36 -18.61 -1.68 3.64
CA HIS A 36 -20.04 -1.51 3.44
C HIS A 36 -20.55 -0.27 4.20
N HIS A 37 -20.15 -0.09 5.46
CA HIS A 37 -20.53 1.08 6.25
C HIS A 37 -20.07 2.40 5.60
N TYR A 38 -18.76 2.54 5.33
CA TYR A 38 -18.21 3.79 4.79
C TYR A 38 -18.73 4.10 3.38
N THR A 39 -18.93 3.09 2.53
CA THR A 39 -19.49 3.29 1.18
C THR A 39 -20.98 3.60 1.20
N GLY A 40 -21.73 3.03 2.15
CA GLY A 40 -23.16 3.33 2.36
C GLY A 40 -23.46 4.76 2.82
N THR A 41 -22.50 5.46 3.45
CA THR A 41 -22.67 6.87 3.85
C THR A 41 -22.72 7.85 2.67
N GLY A 42 -22.35 7.41 1.46
CA GLY A 42 -22.34 8.25 0.25
C GLY A 42 -21.13 9.20 0.12
N CYS A 43 -20.42 9.49 1.21
CA CYS A 43 -19.21 10.33 1.18
C CYS A 43 -18.01 9.65 0.51
N TRP A 44 -17.97 8.31 0.52
CA TRP A 44 -16.87 7.50 0.00
C TRP A 44 -17.39 6.42 -0.94
N PRO A 45 -17.66 6.72 -2.22
CA PRO A 45 -18.35 5.79 -3.11
C PRO A 45 -17.56 4.50 -3.41
N ARG A 46 -16.28 4.44 -3.05
CA ARG A 46 -15.40 3.28 -3.25
C ARG A 46 -14.43 3.15 -2.07
N ALA A 47 -14.20 1.92 -1.62
CA ALA A 47 -13.19 1.58 -0.62
C ALA A 47 -12.53 0.25 -0.97
N LEU A 48 -11.24 0.12 -0.62
CA LEU A 48 -10.46 -1.10 -0.80
C LEU A 48 -9.68 -1.38 0.49
N HIS A 49 -9.68 -2.64 0.92
CA HIS A 49 -8.81 -3.09 1.99
C HIS A 49 -7.52 -3.64 1.38
N LEU A 50 -6.41 -2.93 1.59
CA LEU A 50 -5.10 -3.25 0.99
C LEU A 50 -3.99 -3.42 2.04
N GLU A 51 -4.33 -3.40 3.33
CA GLU A 51 -3.36 -3.46 4.43
C GLU A 51 -2.13 -2.55 4.17
N GLY A 52 -0.92 -3.07 4.39
CA GLY A 52 0.34 -2.39 4.07
C GLY A 52 0.70 -2.36 2.58
N ALA A 53 0.01 -3.14 1.72
CA ALA A 53 0.37 -3.30 0.32
C ALA A 53 0.27 -1.99 -0.47
N ILE A 54 -0.65 -1.09 -0.09
CA ILE A 54 -0.75 0.24 -0.72
C ILE A 54 0.53 1.06 -0.48
N PHE A 55 1.03 1.08 0.76
CA PHE A 55 2.24 1.84 1.10
C PHE A 55 3.48 1.21 0.47
N THR A 56 3.60 -0.11 0.50
CA THR A 56 4.70 -0.82 -0.17
C THR A 56 4.69 -0.57 -1.67
N SER A 57 3.52 -0.61 -2.31
CA SER A 57 3.40 -0.38 -3.76
C SER A 57 3.78 1.05 -4.13
N LEU A 58 3.27 2.05 -3.39
CA LEU A 58 3.63 3.45 -3.58
C LEU A 58 5.12 3.69 -3.37
N PHE A 59 5.71 3.10 -2.33
CA PHE A 59 7.13 3.19 -2.06
C PHE A 59 7.96 2.62 -3.22
N LEU A 60 7.66 1.40 -3.68
CA LEU A 60 8.36 0.77 -4.79
C LEU A 60 8.22 1.57 -6.09
N LEU A 61 7.05 2.12 -6.36
CA LEU A 61 6.81 2.94 -7.56
C LEU A 61 7.59 4.27 -7.53
N LEU A 62 7.60 4.96 -6.39
CA LEU A 62 8.22 6.28 -6.27
C LEU A 62 9.75 6.23 -6.11
N PHE A 63 10.26 5.14 -5.53
CA PHE A 63 11.69 4.95 -5.22
C PHE A 63 12.37 3.91 -6.11
N TRP A 64 11.72 3.40 -7.16
CA TRP A 64 12.26 2.35 -8.03
C TRP A 64 13.71 2.60 -8.46
N ASP A 65 13.97 3.79 -9.02
CA ASP A 65 15.29 4.17 -9.53
C ASP A 65 16.36 4.23 -8.44
N ILE A 66 15.96 4.54 -7.20
CA ILE A 66 16.85 4.62 -6.03
C ILE A 66 17.13 3.21 -5.50
N ILE A 67 16.10 2.36 -5.42
CA ILE A 67 16.22 0.97 -4.94
C ILE A 67 17.16 0.17 -5.86
N TYR A 68 17.00 0.33 -7.17
CA TYR A 68 17.76 -0.41 -8.19
C TYR A 68 18.93 0.40 -8.78
N THR A 69 19.41 1.42 -8.06
CA THR A 69 20.61 2.17 -8.47
C THR A 69 21.84 1.26 -8.60
N ASN A 70 22.72 1.58 -9.55
CA ASN A 70 24.01 0.94 -9.73
C ASN A 70 25.15 1.65 -8.97
N GLU A 71 24.85 2.72 -8.23
CA GLU A 71 25.85 3.51 -7.49
C GLU A 71 26.34 2.85 -6.19
N VAL A 72 25.60 1.85 -5.68
CA VAL A 72 25.97 1.10 -4.47
C VAL A 72 26.63 -0.23 -4.86
N PRO A 73 27.89 -0.48 -4.49
CA PRO A 73 28.58 -1.72 -4.84
C PRO A 73 28.04 -2.93 -4.06
N ASP A 74 28.23 -4.14 -4.60
CA ASP A 74 27.96 -5.44 -3.98
C ASP A 74 26.52 -5.76 -3.55
N VAL A 75 25.56 -4.87 -3.77
CA VAL A 75 24.14 -5.09 -3.42
C VAL A 75 23.37 -5.93 -4.44
N PHE A 76 23.87 -6.04 -5.68
CA PHE A 76 23.37 -6.95 -6.71
C PHE A 76 24.50 -7.85 -7.21
N ARG A 77 24.46 -9.13 -6.87
CA ARG A 77 25.43 -10.18 -7.22
C ARG A 77 24.91 -11.15 -8.29
N GLY A 78 23.63 -11.09 -8.65
CA GLY A 78 23.03 -11.96 -9.65
C GLY A 78 21.85 -11.34 -10.39
N HIS A 79 21.62 -11.78 -11.62
CA HIS A 79 20.58 -11.25 -12.52
C HIS A 79 19.14 -11.51 -12.08
N TYR A 80 18.93 -12.45 -11.15
CA TYR A 80 17.60 -12.86 -10.68
C TYR A 80 17.23 -12.30 -9.31
N GLN A 81 18.01 -11.35 -8.78
CA GLN A 81 17.67 -10.69 -7.52
C GLN A 81 16.43 -9.79 -7.68
N THR A 82 15.45 -9.99 -6.80
CA THR A 82 14.21 -9.20 -6.76
C THR A 82 14.33 -7.95 -5.89
N ALA A 83 15.47 -7.74 -5.22
CA ALA A 83 15.79 -6.61 -4.36
C ALA A 83 17.30 -6.56 -4.10
N PRO A 84 17.88 -5.40 -3.73
CA PRO A 84 19.27 -5.32 -3.33
C PRO A 84 19.50 -6.04 -1.99
N LEU A 85 20.71 -6.57 -1.75
CA LEU A 85 21.02 -7.38 -0.56
C LEU A 85 20.94 -6.61 0.77
N ASP A 86 21.04 -5.29 0.70
CA ASP A 86 20.86 -4.39 1.82
C ASP A 86 19.40 -3.97 2.06
N PHE A 87 18.45 -4.37 1.20
CA PHE A 87 17.04 -4.01 1.37
C PHE A 87 16.48 -4.53 2.70
N GLY A 88 15.85 -3.64 3.48
CA GLY A 88 15.35 -3.95 4.82
C GLY A 88 16.41 -3.97 5.92
N ARG A 89 17.65 -3.55 5.62
CA ARG A 89 18.73 -3.35 6.59
C ARG A 89 19.00 -1.85 6.80
N GLU A 90 19.73 -1.53 7.86
CA GLU A 90 20.03 -0.15 8.27
C GLU A 90 20.92 0.59 7.24
N ASP A 91 21.81 -0.14 6.56
CA ASP A 91 22.75 0.38 5.57
C ASP A 91 22.09 0.79 4.24
N PHE A 92 20.88 0.29 3.92
CA PHE A 92 20.15 0.69 2.71
C PHE A 92 19.90 2.19 2.63
N TYR A 93 19.44 2.79 3.74
CA TYR A 93 19.20 4.23 3.78
C TYR A 93 20.52 4.99 3.73
N MET A 94 21.52 4.56 4.50
CA MET A 94 22.80 5.27 4.61
C MET A 94 23.53 5.32 3.27
N SER A 95 23.55 4.23 2.51
CA SER A 95 24.19 4.15 1.19
C SER A 95 23.49 4.97 0.09
N ARG A 96 22.23 5.37 0.30
CA ARG A 96 21.40 6.11 -0.68
C ARG A 96 20.84 7.42 -0.12
N LYS A 97 21.38 7.89 1.00
CA LYS A 97 20.80 8.97 1.81
C LYS A 97 20.48 10.23 0.99
N SER A 98 21.44 10.71 0.21
CA SER A 98 21.29 11.93 -0.60
C SER A 98 20.13 11.80 -1.61
N ALA A 99 20.05 10.67 -2.32
CA ALA A 99 19.00 10.42 -3.30
C ALA A 99 17.62 10.26 -2.64
N ILE A 100 17.56 9.55 -1.51
CA ILE A 100 16.33 9.35 -0.73
C ILE A 100 15.81 10.69 -0.20
N ASP A 101 16.66 11.47 0.46
CA ASP A 101 16.27 12.76 1.04
C ASP A 101 15.79 13.73 -0.06
N SER A 102 16.50 13.78 -1.19
CA SER A 102 16.11 14.60 -2.34
C SER A 102 14.75 14.18 -2.93
N LYS A 103 14.49 12.87 -3.04
CA LYS A 103 13.20 12.35 -3.51
C LYS A 103 12.07 12.66 -2.52
N LEU A 104 12.32 12.52 -1.22
CA LEU A 104 11.35 12.88 -0.19
C LEU A 104 10.99 14.36 -0.23
N ASP A 105 11.97 15.23 -0.41
CA ASP A 105 11.73 16.68 -0.53
C ASP A 105 10.98 17.04 -1.81
N TRP A 106 11.26 16.34 -2.92
CA TRP A 106 10.48 16.48 -4.14
C TRP A 106 9.01 16.06 -3.93
N ILE A 107 8.76 14.88 -3.33
CA ILE A 107 7.40 14.39 -3.04
C ILE A 107 6.64 15.41 -2.18
N LYS A 108 7.26 15.94 -1.12
CA LYS A 108 6.63 16.94 -0.24
C LYS A 108 6.19 18.18 -1.01
N ARG A 109 7.02 18.70 -1.92
CA ARG A 109 6.70 19.89 -2.73
C ARG A 109 5.61 19.60 -3.75
N SER A 110 5.71 18.47 -4.46
CA SER A 110 4.72 18.09 -5.47
C SER A 110 3.34 17.80 -4.90
N ALA A 111 3.27 17.29 -3.66
CA ALA A 111 1.99 17.11 -2.96
C ALA A 111 1.30 18.45 -2.64
N ILE A 112 2.07 19.49 -2.33
CA ILE A 112 1.55 20.83 -2.05
C ILE A 112 0.96 21.44 -3.33
N ASP A 113 1.66 21.34 -4.45
CA ASP A 113 1.18 21.87 -5.73
C ASP A 113 -0.18 21.25 -6.12
N LEU A 114 -0.34 19.94 -5.94
CA LEU A 114 -1.58 19.22 -6.27
C LEU A 114 -2.77 19.65 -5.40
N MET A 115 -2.53 20.06 -4.15
CA MET A 115 -3.57 20.62 -3.27
C MET A 115 -3.88 22.09 -3.56
N LEU A 116 -2.96 22.85 -4.14
CA LEU A 116 -3.17 24.27 -4.48
C LEU A 116 -3.92 24.47 -5.80
N PHE A 117 -3.96 23.45 -6.66
CA PHE A 117 -4.71 23.45 -7.93
C PHE A 117 -6.04 22.67 -7.89
N SER A 118 -6.48 22.21 -6.71
CA SER A 118 -7.80 21.60 -6.46
C SER A 118 -8.71 22.53 -5.66
#